data_AF-A0A381FK78-F1
#
_entry.id   AF-A0A381FK78-F1
#
_cell.length_a   1.000
_cell.length_b   1.000
_cell.length_c   1.000
_cell.angle_alpha   90.00
_cell.angle_beta   90.00
_cell.angle_gamma   90.00
#
_symmetry.space_group_name_H-M   'P 1'
#
loop_
_entity.id
_entity.type
_entity.pdbx_description
1 polymer ?
#
loop_
_entity_poly.entity_id
_entity_poly.type
_entity_poly.pdbx_seq_one_letter_code
_entity_poly.pdbx_strand_id
1 'polypeptide(L)'
;MVNTITEMYLVTTNGNKYMLKKIKRVFDLLRLELHQFKMKHAENLKTGISPFERQRINNLPKLKAGIATIFKKPFHYSDKDGFLHSLDEIFEQETYKFFSNKENPLIIDCGANIGLSTYYFIRQFPNSKIIAFEPDKEIFKLLENNVKSFPNHQNIEIHNTAVWTEDTQLKFYSEGSLAGSLSLDVAKKNNYDTVEAVDLKKYLQNEVDFLKIDIEGAENTLIFDIKNNLKNVKLLFLEYHGIVNQPQNLGDILNLLHNAGFEYYIRLAADTLNFPFCNEKNTTFNQQLNIFCYRNI
;
A
#
# COMPACT_ATOMS: atom_id res chain seq x y z
N MET A 1 10.91 -78.96 -19.38
CA MET A 1 11.69 -77.77 -19.77
C MET A 1 10.85 -76.62 -20.33
N VAL A 2 9.76 -76.86 -21.07
CA VAL A 2 8.95 -75.77 -21.67
C VAL A 2 8.10 -74.99 -20.63
N ASN A 3 7.54 -75.65 -19.61
CA ASN A 3 6.76 -74.96 -18.56
C ASN A 3 7.62 -74.01 -17.70
N THR A 4 8.86 -74.38 -17.41
CA THR A 4 9.75 -73.61 -16.54
C THR A 4 10.22 -72.31 -17.19
N ILE A 5 10.44 -72.30 -18.51
CA ILE A 5 10.84 -71.10 -19.26
C ILE A 5 9.65 -70.13 -19.42
N THR A 6 8.44 -70.67 -19.59
CA THR A 6 7.21 -69.88 -19.74
C THR A 6 6.80 -69.19 -18.44
N GLU A 7 6.92 -69.87 -17.29
CA GLU A 7 6.74 -69.25 -15.97
C GLU A 7 7.78 -68.17 -15.70
N MET A 8 9.06 -68.39 -16.06
CA MET A 8 10.12 -67.39 -15.90
C MET A 8 9.89 -66.15 -16.79
N TYR A 9 9.37 -66.34 -18.01
CA TYR A 9 8.99 -65.25 -18.92
C TYR A 9 7.74 -64.48 -18.43
N LEU A 10 6.76 -65.16 -17.85
CA LEU A 10 5.55 -64.53 -17.27
C LEU A 10 5.88 -63.75 -15.98
N VAL A 11 6.79 -64.26 -15.15
CA VAL A 11 7.27 -63.56 -13.93
C VAL A 11 8.10 -62.33 -14.30
N THR A 12 8.96 -62.41 -15.31
CA THR A 12 9.76 -61.26 -15.79
C THR A 12 8.93 -60.20 -16.51
N THR A 13 7.93 -60.58 -17.32
CA THR A 13 7.00 -59.64 -17.96
C THR A 13 6.04 -58.99 -16.95
N ASN A 14 5.50 -59.74 -15.98
CA ASN A 14 4.70 -59.17 -14.90
C ASN A 14 5.55 -58.30 -13.95
N GLY A 15 6.78 -58.71 -13.66
CA GLY A 15 7.77 -57.92 -12.93
C GLY A 15 8.08 -56.60 -13.62
N ASN A 16 8.26 -56.62 -14.95
CA ASN A 16 8.43 -55.41 -15.77
C ASN A 16 7.18 -54.54 -15.79
N LYS A 17 5.97 -55.10 -15.92
CA LYS A 17 4.71 -54.34 -15.89
C LYS A 17 4.45 -53.72 -14.51
N TYR A 18 4.82 -54.40 -13.44
CA TYR A 18 4.76 -53.91 -12.06
C TYR A 18 5.81 -52.82 -11.81
N MET A 19 7.04 -52.99 -12.29
CA MET A 19 8.09 -51.97 -12.25
C MET A 19 7.70 -50.71 -13.05
N LEU A 20 7.14 -50.87 -14.26
CA LEU A 20 6.62 -49.76 -15.05
C LEU A 20 5.48 -49.01 -14.33
N LYS A 21 4.58 -49.72 -13.63
CA LYS A 21 3.55 -49.10 -12.79
C LYS A 21 4.17 -48.31 -11.63
N LYS A 22 5.20 -48.84 -10.96
CA LYS A 22 5.93 -48.13 -9.90
C LYS A 22 6.63 -46.87 -10.45
N ILE A 23 7.34 -46.99 -11.57
CA ILE A 23 8.02 -45.88 -12.24
C ILE A 23 7.01 -44.80 -12.63
N LYS A 24 5.87 -45.17 -13.24
CA LYS A 24 4.80 -44.24 -13.58
C LYS A 24 4.27 -43.51 -12.34
N ARG A 25 4.04 -44.23 -11.24
CA ARG A 25 3.60 -43.64 -9.97
C ARG A 25 4.63 -42.64 -9.41
N VAL A 26 5.93 -42.94 -9.50
CA VAL A 26 7.00 -42.01 -9.10
C VAL A 26 6.99 -40.77 -9.99
N PHE A 27 6.88 -40.92 -11.31
CA PHE A 27 6.76 -39.77 -12.23
C PHE A 27 5.51 -38.92 -11.96
N ASP A 28 4.38 -39.54 -11.66
CA ASP A 28 3.14 -38.84 -11.34
C ASP A 28 3.28 -38.06 -10.01
N LEU A 29 3.91 -38.65 -9.00
CA LEU A 29 4.24 -37.97 -7.74
C LEU A 29 5.20 -36.78 -7.95
N LEU A 30 6.28 -36.98 -8.73
CA LEU A 30 7.22 -35.90 -9.07
C LEU A 30 6.54 -34.76 -9.83
N ARG A 31 5.60 -35.07 -10.73
CA ARG A 31 4.80 -34.06 -11.43
C ARG A 31 3.91 -33.28 -10.48
N LEU A 32 3.26 -33.96 -9.54
CA LEU A 32 2.45 -33.31 -8.51
C LEU A 32 3.29 -32.42 -7.61
N GLU A 33 4.46 -32.88 -7.14
CA GLU A 33 5.39 -32.07 -6.35
C GLU A 33 5.89 -30.85 -7.12
N LEU A 34 6.32 -31.02 -8.37
CA LEU A 34 6.73 -29.91 -9.24
C LEU A 34 5.60 -28.92 -9.48
N HIS A 35 4.37 -29.40 -9.67
CA HIS A 35 3.20 -28.55 -9.83
C HIS A 35 2.91 -27.75 -8.55
N GLN A 36 2.89 -28.39 -7.39
CA GLN A 36 2.71 -27.72 -6.09
C GLN A 36 3.82 -26.71 -5.82
N PHE A 37 5.07 -27.07 -6.13
CA PHE A 37 6.21 -26.16 -6.02
C PHE A 37 6.00 -24.92 -6.89
N LYS A 38 5.63 -25.10 -8.17
CA LYS A 38 5.33 -23.98 -9.08
C LYS A 38 4.18 -23.11 -8.54
N MET A 39 3.10 -23.71 -8.06
CA MET A 39 1.96 -22.95 -7.52
C MET A 39 2.32 -22.14 -6.28
N LYS A 40 3.18 -22.67 -5.38
CA LYS A 40 3.63 -21.94 -4.19
C LYS A 40 4.55 -20.76 -4.50
N HIS A 41 5.29 -20.82 -5.61
CA HIS A 41 6.26 -19.80 -6.01
C HIS A 41 5.76 -18.89 -7.14
N ALA A 42 4.60 -19.19 -7.73
CA ALA A 42 3.94 -18.31 -8.68
C ALA A 42 3.42 -17.07 -7.96
N GLU A 43 3.75 -15.90 -8.50
CA GLU A 43 3.28 -14.61 -7.97
C GLU A 43 1.79 -14.43 -8.24
N ASN A 44 1.06 -13.90 -7.26
CA ASN A 44 -0.27 -13.39 -7.49
C ASN A 44 -0.19 -12.22 -8.51
N LEU A 45 -1.05 -12.23 -9.52
CA LEU A 45 -1.01 -11.25 -10.61
C LEU A 45 -1.31 -9.81 -10.16
N LYS A 46 -2.15 -9.66 -9.12
CA LYS A 46 -2.50 -8.37 -8.54
C LYS A 46 -1.41 -7.85 -7.62
N THR A 47 -1.00 -8.65 -6.62
CA THR A 47 -0.10 -8.23 -5.54
C THR A 47 1.38 -8.49 -5.80
N GLY A 48 1.70 -9.34 -6.77
CA GLY A 48 3.08 -9.68 -7.12
C GLY A 48 3.81 -10.55 -6.09
N ILE A 49 3.21 -10.82 -4.93
CA ILE A 49 3.79 -11.70 -3.91
C ILE A 49 3.38 -13.16 -4.17
N SER A 50 4.31 -14.09 -3.99
CA SER A 50 3.99 -15.53 -4.05
C SER A 50 3.44 -16.02 -2.70
N PRO A 51 2.63 -17.11 -2.67
CA PRO A 51 2.20 -17.73 -1.41
C PRO A 51 3.37 -18.11 -0.50
N PHE A 52 4.48 -18.60 -1.07
CA PHE A 52 5.70 -18.93 -0.34
C PHE A 52 6.30 -17.69 0.34
N GLU A 53 6.45 -16.60 -0.40
CA GLU A 53 7.02 -15.36 0.12
C GLU A 53 6.14 -14.74 1.21
N ARG A 54 4.82 -14.74 0.99
CA ARG A 54 3.85 -14.28 1.97
C ARG A 54 3.92 -15.09 3.26
N GLN A 55 4.02 -16.41 3.16
CA GLN A 55 4.18 -17.29 4.32
C GLN A 55 5.50 -17.04 5.05
N ARG A 56 6.60 -16.82 4.31
CA ARG A 56 7.91 -16.46 4.89
C ARG A 56 7.82 -15.19 5.74
N ILE A 57 7.17 -14.15 5.22
CA ILE A 57 7.02 -12.86 5.92
C ILE A 57 6.10 -13.01 7.13
N ASN A 58 4.97 -13.71 7.01
CA ASN A 58 4.05 -13.96 8.13
C ASN A 58 4.71 -14.66 9.32
N ASN A 59 5.70 -15.52 9.07
CA ASN A 59 6.43 -16.26 10.11
C ASN A 59 7.52 -15.41 10.81
N LEU A 60 7.77 -14.17 10.38
CA LEU A 60 8.70 -13.28 11.07
C LEU A 60 8.07 -12.72 12.37
N PRO A 61 8.89 -12.27 13.34
CA PRO A 61 8.39 -11.54 14.51
C PRO A 61 7.62 -10.27 14.11
N LYS A 62 6.70 -9.80 14.97
CA LYS A 62 6.01 -8.50 14.79
C LYS A 62 6.99 -7.33 14.72
N LEU A 63 6.64 -6.25 14.02
CA LEU A 63 7.43 -5.01 13.92
C LEU A 63 8.83 -5.26 13.33
N LYS A 64 8.95 -6.25 12.44
CA LYS A 64 10.21 -6.64 11.84
C LYS A 64 10.34 -6.02 10.45
N ALA A 65 11.33 -5.14 10.28
CA ALA A 65 11.76 -4.66 8.97
C ALA A 65 12.40 -5.78 8.14
N GLY A 66 12.34 -5.66 6.82
CA GLY A 66 12.91 -6.67 5.92
C GLY A 66 12.81 -6.31 4.44
N ILE A 67 13.01 -7.33 3.62
CA ILE A 67 12.89 -7.26 2.16
C ILE A 67 11.93 -8.36 1.73
N ALA A 68 10.97 -8.01 0.90
CA ALA A 68 10.03 -8.89 0.23
C ALA A 68 10.37 -8.99 -1.26
N THR A 69 10.03 -10.09 -1.90
CA THR A 69 10.00 -10.20 -3.37
C THR A 69 8.57 -9.99 -3.86
N ILE A 70 8.31 -8.88 -4.54
CA ILE A 70 7.04 -8.61 -5.21
C ILE A 70 7.29 -8.26 -6.68
N PHE A 71 6.50 -8.84 -7.59
CA PHE A 71 6.68 -8.65 -9.04
C PHE A 71 8.13 -8.87 -9.51
N LYS A 72 8.76 -9.90 -8.95
CA LYS A 72 10.14 -10.33 -9.19
C LYS A 72 11.19 -9.28 -8.83
N LYS A 73 10.84 -8.31 -7.98
CA LYS A 73 11.71 -7.23 -7.53
C LYS A 73 11.81 -7.23 -6.00
N PRO A 74 12.99 -6.87 -5.45
CA PRO A 74 13.10 -6.64 -4.01
C PRO A 74 12.30 -5.39 -3.62
N PHE A 75 11.63 -5.45 -2.48
CA PHE A 75 10.88 -4.34 -1.90
C PHE A 75 11.14 -4.29 -0.40
N HIS A 76 11.71 -3.19 0.07
CA HIS A 76 12.09 -2.95 1.45
C HIS A 76 10.89 -2.46 2.26
N TYR A 77 10.72 -2.96 3.48
CA TYR A 77 9.64 -2.57 4.38
C TYR A 77 10.13 -2.41 5.82
N SER A 78 9.48 -1.52 6.57
CA SER A 78 9.79 -1.20 7.98
C SER A 78 9.06 -2.12 8.98
N ASP A 79 7.84 -2.54 8.65
CA ASP A 79 7.04 -3.48 9.44
C ASP A 79 6.35 -4.50 8.53
N LYS A 80 6.35 -5.78 8.94
CA LYS A 80 5.78 -6.87 8.16
C LYS A 80 4.25 -6.81 8.07
N ASP A 81 3.59 -6.40 9.15
CA ASP A 81 2.13 -6.48 9.26
C ASP A 81 1.50 -5.33 8.47
N GLY A 82 2.00 -4.11 8.66
CA GLY A 82 1.69 -2.95 7.84
C GLY A 82 2.00 -3.18 6.36
N PHE A 83 3.17 -3.74 6.02
CA PHE A 83 3.50 -4.05 4.63
C PHE A 83 2.49 -4.99 3.97
N LEU A 84 2.15 -6.10 4.62
CA LEU A 84 1.20 -7.07 4.04
C LEU A 84 -0.22 -6.50 3.97
N HIS A 85 -0.63 -5.71 4.97
CA HIS A 85 -1.91 -5.02 4.96
C HIS A 85 -2.01 -4.04 3.79
N SER A 86 -1.05 -3.11 3.67
CA SER A 86 -1.02 -2.13 2.59
C SER A 86 -0.86 -2.78 1.22
N LEU A 87 -0.13 -3.90 1.11
CA LEU A 87 -0.02 -4.65 -0.14
C LEU A 87 -1.38 -5.18 -0.59
N ASP A 88 -2.16 -5.78 0.32
CA ASP A 88 -3.51 -6.26 0.00
C ASP A 88 -4.43 -5.10 -0.36
N GLU A 89 -4.47 -4.05 0.44
CA GLU A 89 -5.32 -2.89 0.19
C GLU A 89 -5.02 -2.24 -1.17
N ILE A 90 -3.75 -1.92 -1.42
CA ILE A 90 -3.35 -1.17 -2.60
C ILE A 90 -3.44 -2.04 -3.86
N PHE A 91 -3.00 -3.29 -3.80
CA PHE A 91 -2.89 -4.13 -5.00
C PHE A 91 -4.01 -5.18 -5.15
N GLU A 92 -4.41 -5.88 -4.09
CA GLU A 92 -5.47 -6.90 -4.19
C GLU A 92 -6.85 -6.24 -4.34
N GLN A 93 -7.14 -5.26 -3.48
CA GLN A 93 -8.39 -4.50 -3.47
C GLN A 93 -8.39 -3.35 -4.48
N GLU A 94 -7.20 -3.01 -5.01
CA GLU A 94 -7.01 -1.96 -6.03
C GLU A 94 -7.59 -0.60 -5.58
N THR A 95 -7.37 -0.22 -4.32
CA THR A 95 -7.97 0.97 -3.69
C THR A 95 -7.78 2.26 -4.50
N TYR A 96 -6.62 2.44 -5.14
CA TYR A 96 -6.31 3.64 -5.93
C TYR A 96 -6.58 3.50 -7.43
N LYS A 97 -7.31 2.48 -7.87
CA LYS A 97 -7.57 2.26 -9.29
C LYS A 97 -8.35 3.41 -9.89
N PHE A 98 -7.80 4.03 -10.92
CA PHE A 98 -8.53 5.00 -11.73
C PHE A 98 -8.23 4.84 -13.22
N PHE A 99 -9.00 5.54 -14.05
CA PHE A 99 -8.76 5.63 -15.49
C PHE A 99 -8.33 7.04 -15.84
N SER A 100 -7.32 7.14 -16.71
CA SER A 100 -6.89 8.41 -17.30
C SER A 100 -6.94 8.29 -18.81
N ASN A 101 -7.40 9.35 -19.48
CA ASN A 101 -7.29 9.49 -20.93
C ASN A 101 -5.96 10.13 -21.36
N LYS A 102 -5.13 10.56 -20.41
CA LYS A 102 -3.79 11.08 -20.68
C LYS A 102 -2.78 9.94 -20.73
N GLU A 103 -1.82 10.08 -21.63
CA GLU A 103 -0.66 9.19 -21.68
C GLU A 103 0.23 9.35 -20.44
N ASN A 104 0.37 10.58 -19.95
CA ASN A 104 1.26 10.95 -18.85
C ASN A 104 0.51 11.70 -17.73
N PRO A 105 -0.41 11.03 -16.99
CA PRO A 105 -1.13 11.69 -15.91
C PRO A 105 -0.16 12.21 -14.83
N LEU A 106 -0.48 13.36 -14.25
CA LEU A 106 0.21 13.89 -13.08
C LEU A 106 -0.43 13.35 -11.81
N ILE A 107 0.36 12.66 -10.99
CA ILE A 107 -0.06 12.06 -9.73
C ILE A 107 0.76 12.67 -8.60
N ILE A 108 0.07 13.09 -7.54
CA ILE A 108 0.71 13.58 -6.31
C ILE A 108 0.36 12.63 -5.17
N ASP A 109 1.37 12.09 -4.51
CA ASP A 109 1.28 11.10 -3.44
C ASP A 109 1.76 11.72 -2.12
N CYS A 110 0.84 12.30 -1.36
CA CYS A 110 1.13 12.81 -0.02
C CYS A 110 1.02 11.67 1.00
N GLY A 111 2.13 11.37 1.68
CA GLY A 111 2.28 10.19 2.53
C GLY A 111 2.61 8.95 1.71
N ALA A 112 3.69 9.02 0.94
CA ALA A 112 4.12 7.92 0.09
C ALA A 112 4.63 6.71 0.89
N ASN A 113 4.99 6.90 2.16
CA ASN A 113 5.51 5.86 3.05
C ASN A 113 6.68 5.11 2.37
N ILE A 114 6.74 3.79 2.44
CA ILE A 114 7.74 2.96 1.77
C ILE A 114 7.54 2.85 0.24
N GLY A 115 6.57 3.55 -0.35
CA GLY A 115 6.39 3.68 -1.79
C GLY A 115 5.48 2.64 -2.46
N LEU A 116 4.60 1.95 -1.72
CA LEU A 116 3.68 0.98 -2.31
C LEU A 116 2.64 1.64 -3.23
N SER A 117 2.05 2.76 -2.82
CA SER A 117 1.13 3.58 -3.63
C SER A 117 1.84 4.12 -4.86
N THR A 118 3.01 4.73 -4.68
CA THR A 118 3.88 5.20 -5.76
C THR A 118 4.19 4.08 -6.77
N TYR A 119 4.49 2.87 -6.30
CA TYR A 119 4.73 1.73 -7.18
C TYR A 119 3.47 1.26 -7.91
N TYR A 120 2.32 1.28 -7.25
CA TYR A 120 1.03 0.98 -7.86
C TYR A 120 0.75 1.92 -9.04
N PHE A 121 0.93 3.22 -8.83
CA PHE A 121 0.71 4.23 -9.85
C PHE A 121 1.62 4.08 -11.07
N ILE A 122 2.94 3.91 -10.88
CA ILE A 122 3.87 3.78 -12.02
C ILE A 122 3.67 2.47 -12.78
N ARG A 123 3.17 1.41 -12.12
CA ARG A 123 2.78 0.18 -12.81
C ARG A 123 1.51 0.35 -13.63
N GLN A 124 0.53 1.11 -13.14
CA GLN A 124 -0.70 1.36 -13.86
C GLN A 124 -0.48 2.33 -15.04
N PHE A 125 0.35 3.36 -14.82
CA PHE A 125 0.67 4.40 -15.80
C PHE A 125 2.19 4.55 -15.94
N PRO A 126 2.85 3.73 -16.77
CA PRO A 126 4.31 3.76 -16.94
C PRO A 126 4.88 5.11 -17.37
N ASN A 127 4.08 5.95 -18.04
CA ASN A 127 4.48 7.28 -18.51
C ASN A 127 3.97 8.42 -17.60
N SER A 128 3.36 8.11 -16.45
CA SER A 128 2.91 9.14 -15.49
C SER A 128 4.09 9.92 -14.91
N LYS A 129 3.82 11.16 -14.50
CA LYS A 129 4.72 11.92 -13.63
C LYS A 129 4.19 11.79 -12.20
N ILE A 130 5.03 11.35 -11.28
CA ILE A 130 4.66 11.15 -9.88
C ILE A 130 5.51 12.07 -9.01
N ILE A 131 4.86 12.80 -8.08
CA ILE A 131 5.52 13.58 -7.03
C ILE A 131 5.09 13.00 -5.69
N ALA A 132 6.02 12.47 -4.93
CA ALA A 132 5.77 11.72 -3.70
C ALA A 132 6.47 12.36 -2.50
N PHE A 133 5.76 12.44 -1.37
CA PHE A 133 6.24 13.10 -0.16
C PHE A 133 6.23 12.12 1.02
N GLU A 134 7.36 12.05 1.74
CA GLU A 134 7.49 11.26 2.97
C GLU A 134 8.41 11.98 3.98
N PRO A 135 7.89 12.48 5.11
CA PRO A 135 8.67 13.23 6.08
C PRO A 135 9.64 12.38 6.93
N ASP A 136 9.31 11.14 7.26
CA ASP A 136 10.13 10.31 8.13
C ASP A 136 11.43 9.91 7.42
N LYS A 137 12.58 10.24 8.02
CA LYS A 137 13.89 10.02 7.40
C LYS A 137 14.22 8.54 7.20
N GLU A 138 13.80 7.66 8.10
CA GLU A 138 14.07 6.23 7.98
C GLU A 138 13.14 5.57 6.97
N ILE A 139 11.86 5.96 6.96
CA ILE A 139 10.91 5.50 5.93
C ILE A 139 11.29 6.04 4.56
N PHE A 140 11.70 7.31 4.45
CA PHE A 140 12.16 7.90 3.20
C PHE A 140 13.36 7.18 2.60
N LYS A 141 14.30 6.67 3.42
CA LYS A 141 15.40 5.82 2.91
C LYS A 141 14.89 4.53 2.28
N LEU A 142 13.84 3.93 2.83
CA LEU A 142 13.20 2.75 2.24
C LEU A 142 12.49 3.12 0.93
N LEU A 143 11.75 4.23 0.91
CA LEU A 143 11.13 4.79 -0.30
C LEU A 143 12.17 5.00 -1.41
N GLU A 144 13.29 5.66 -1.10
CA GLU A 144 14.36 5.92 -2.07
C GLU A 144 14.92 4.62 -2.65
N ASN A 145 15.20 3.63 -1.79
CA ASN A 145 15.70 2.33 -2.24
C ASN A 145 14.68 1.58 -3.10
N ASN A 146 13.40 1.63 -2.74
CA ASN A 146 12.33 0.99 -3.50
C ASN A 146 12.15 1.66 -4.85
N VAL A 147 12.07 3.00 -4.89
CA VAL A 147 11.89 3.79 -6.12
C VAL A 147 12.99 3.51 -7.13
N LYS A 148 14.26 3.39 -6.71
CA LYS A 148 15.37 3.00 -7.61
C LYS A 148 15.13 1.67 -8.35
N SER A 149 14.32 0.76 -7.79
CA SER A 149 13.99 -0.52 -8.40
C SER A 149 12.78 -0.48 -9.35
N PHE A 150 11.99 0.60 -9.32
CA PHE A 150 10.75 0.72 -10.06
C PHE A 150 11.01 0.91 -11.57
N PRO A 151 10.08 0.44 -12.43
CA PRO A 151 10.13 0.80 -13.84
C PRO A 151 9.93 2.31 -13.99
N ASN A 152 10.64 2.93 -14.93
CA ASN A 152 10.52 4.36 -15.24
C ASN A 152 10.67 5.29 -14.02
N HIS A 153 11.50 4.91 -13.05
CA HIS A 153 11.72 5.69 -11.81
C HIS A 153 12.19 7.12 -12.05
N GLN A 154 12.77 7.42 -13.22
CA GLN A 154 13.11 8.79 -13.62
C GLN A 154 11.90 9.73 -13.73
N ASN A 155 10.68 9.19 -13.81
CA ASN A 155 9.44 9.96 -13.80
C ASN A 155 8.87 10.18 -12.39
N ILE A 156 9.57 9.69 -11.36
CA ILE A 156 9.16 9.76 -9.96
C ILE A 156 10.08 10.74 -9.24
N GLU A 157 9.50 11.83 -8.76
CA GLU A 157 10.14 12.81 -7.89
C GLU A 157 9.75 12.50 -6.45
N ILE A 158 10.74 12.30 -5.57
CA ILE A 158 10.52 12.03 -4.15
C ILE A 158 11.11 13.14 -3.29
N HIS A 159 10.37 13.56 -2.26
CA HIS A 159 10.78 14.61 -1.33
C HIS A 159 10.73 14.11 0.12
N ASN A 160 11.84 14.27 0.85
CA ASN A 160 11.87 14.00 2.29
C ASN A 160 11.32 15.19 3.07
N THR A 161 10.04 15.49 2.86
CA THR A 161 9.36 16.63 3.47
C THR A 161 7.92 16.27 3.81
N ALA A 162 7.39 16.85 4.88
CA ALA A 162 5.97 16.84 5.16
C ALA A 162 5.24 17.74 4.15
N VAL A 163 3.96 17.47 3.92
CA VAL A 163 3.07 18.32 3.15
C VAL A 163 2.24 19.14 4.12
N TRP A 164 2.26 20.46 3.97
CA TRP A 164 1.62 21.39 4.90
C TRP A 164 1.07 22.64 4.20
N THR A 165 0.62 23.60 5.00
CA THR A 165 -0.04 24.85 4.54
C THR A 165 0.95 25.96 4.16
N GLU A 166 2.21 25.80 4.54
CA GLU A 166 3.31 26.74 4.31
C GLU A 166 4.66 26.00 4.34
N ASP A 167 5.71 26.61 3.77
CA ASP A 167 7.06 26.11 3.97
C ASP A 167 7.53 26.42 5.38
N THR A 168 7.86 25.39 6.14
CA THR A 168 8.24 25.55 7.54
C THR A 168 8.94 24.30 8.06
N GLN A 169 9.34 24.33 9.33
CA GLN A 169 9.76 23.14 10.05
C GLN A 169 8.68 22.71 11.03
N LEU A 170 8.32 21.43 10.99
CA LEU A 170 7.34 20.84 11.89
C LEU A 170 8.02 19.85 12.83
N LYS A 171 7.49 19.76 14.06
CA LYS A 171 7.84 18.65 14.94
C LYS A 171 7.10 17.41 14.46
N PHE A 172 7.82 16.31 14.31
CA PHE A 172 7.32 15.02 13.85
C PHE A 172 7.55 14.00 14.94
N TYR A 173 6.48 13.38 15.43
CA TYR A 173 6.53 12.47 16.55
C TYR A 173 6.73 11.04 16.07
N SER A 174 7.39 10.22 16.88
CA SER A 174 7.77 8.83 16.53
C SER A 174 6.60 7.88 16.18
N GLU A 175 5.36 8.33 16.31
CA GLU A 175 4.15 7.61 15.87
C GLU A 175 3.66 8.06 14.48
N GLY A 176 4.45 8.84 13.74
CA GLY A 176 4.12 9.30 12.38
C GLY A 176 3.27 10.58 12.33
N SER A 177 2.96 11.20 13.48
CA SER A 177 2.09 12.37 13.57
C SER A 177 2.87 13.70 13.59
N LEU A 178 2.29 14.74 12.97
CA LEU A 178 2.85 16.11 12.94
C LEU A 178 2.34 16.96 14.12
N ALA A 179 3.18 17.85 14.65
CA ALA A 179 2.77 18.86 15.63
C ALA A 179 1.68 19.76 15.03
N GLY A 180 0.44 19.53 15.45
CA GLY A 180 -0.75 20.18 14.91
C GLY A 180 -1.90 19.20 14.67
N SER A 181 -1.60 17.92 14.40
CA SER A 181 -2.57 16.81 14.31
C SER A 181 -2.68 15.98 15.59
N LEU A 182 -2.02 16.39 16.68
CA LEU A 182 -1.84 15.56 17.88
C LEU A 182 -3.11 15.43 18.73
N SER A 183 -3.38 14.19 19.13
CA SER A 183 -4.07 13.88 20.38
C SER A 183 -3.15 14.22 21.57
N LEU A 184 -3.74 14.73 22.66
CA LEU A 184 -3.03 15.27 23.84
C LEU A 184 -2.03 14.29 24.52
N ASP A 185 -2.10 12.99 24.24
CA ASP A 185 -1.24 11.98 24.85
C ASP A 185 0.12 11.79 24.15
N VAL A 186 0.23 12.12 22.87
CA VAL A 186 1.50 12.06 22.12
C VAL A 186 2.42 13.22 22.52
N ALA A 187 1.85 14.39 22.82
CA ALA A 187 2.59 15.55 23.32
C ALA A 187 3.31 15.31 24.66
N LYS A 188 2.93 14.26 25.42
CA LYS A 188 3.62 13.86 26.67
C LYS A 188 4.89 13.04 26.43
N LYS A 189 5.06 12.43 25.25
CA LYS A 189 6.31 11.76 24.86
C LYS A 189 7.24 12.81 24.27
N ASN A 190 8.24 13.25 25.02
CA ASN A 190 9.24 14.26 24.63
C ASN A 190 10.17 13.86 23.46
N ASN A 191 9.84 12.84 22.66
CA ASN A 191 10.67 12.37 21.56
C ASN A 191 10.02 12.76 20.23
N TYR A 192 10.50 13.85 19.65
CA TYR A 192 10.10 14.32 18.32
C TYR A 192 11.36 14.64 17.51
N ASP A 193 11.30 14.35 16.21
CA ASP A 193 12.23 14.86 15.23
C ASP A 193 11.70 16.18 14.64
N THR A 194 12.57 16.91 13.95
CA THR A 194 12.16 18.07 13.14
C THR A 194 12.27 17.69 11.68
N VAL A 195 11.20 17.94 10.92
CA VAL A 195 11.12 17.69 9.49
C VAL A 195 10.80 18.98 8.76
N GLU A 196 11.35 19.12 7.55
CA GLU A 196 10.95 20.18 6.63
C GLU A 196 9.54 19.90 6.13
N ALA A 197 8.75 20.93 5.99
CA ALA A 197 7.40 20.90 5.44
C ALA A 197 7.32 21.86 4.25
N VAL A 198 6.55 21.48 3.24
CA VAL A 198 6.36 22.27 2.03
C VAL A 198 4.90 22.68 1.87
N ASP A 199 4.68 23.90 1.38
CA ASP A 199 3.35 24.35 0.97
C ASP A 199 2.84 23.51 -0.23
N LEU A 200 1.79 22.71 -0.02
CA LEU A 200 1.19 21.89 -1.07
C LEU A 200 0.65 22.73 -2.24
N LYS A 201 0.18 23.96 -1.98
CA LYS A 201 -0.42 24.82 -3.01
C LYS A 201 0.53 25.01 -4.18
N LYS A 202 1.85 24.99 -3.96
CA LYS A 202 2.87 25.09 -5.03
C LYS A 202 2.78 23.99 -6.08
N TYR A 203 2.32 22.79 -5.70
CA TYR A 203 2.18 21.65 -6.60
C TYR A 203 0.78 21.56 -7.22
N LEU A 204 -0.18 22.35 -6.73
CA LEU A 204 -1.56 22.41 -7.21
C LEU A 204 -1.84 23.63 -8.10
N GLN A 205 -0.80 24.14 -8.78
CA GLN A 205 -0.91 25.28 -9.71
C GLN A 205 -1.43 24.87 -11.09
N ASN A 206 -1.15 23.63 -11.49
CA ASN A 206 -1.60 23.02 -12.75
C ASN A 206 -2.56 21.87 -12.47
N GLU A 207 -3.17 21.35 -13.52
CA GLU A 207 -4.07 20.19 -13.42
C GLU A 207 -3.34 18.95 -12.88
N VAL A 208 -3.90 18.35 -11.83
CA VAL A 208 -3.47 17.11 -11.19
C VAL A 208 -4.54 16.05 -11.47
N ASP A 209 -4.14 14.96 -12.11
CA ASP A 209 -5.08 13.90 -12.48
C ASP A 209 -5.48 13.05 -11.26
N PHE A 210 -4.55 12.84 -10.33
CA PHE A 210 -4.83 12.13 -9.07
C PHE A 210 -4.02 12.72 -7.92
N LEU A 211 -4.70 13.10 -6.83
CA LEU A 211 -4.09 13.56 -5.58
C LEU A 211 -4.43 12.56 -4.47
N LYS A 212 -3.43 11.92 -3.87
CA LYS A 212 -3.58 11.16 -2.63
C LYS A 212 -3.18 12.06 -1.46
N ILE A 213 -4.04 12.15 -0.45
CA ILE A 213 -3.76 12.76 0.84
C ILE A 213 -4.06 11.72 1.92
N ASP A 214 -2.99 11.16 2.46
CA ASP A 214 -3.03 10.29 3.62
C ASP A 214 -1.76 10.62 4.40
N ILE A 215 -1.92 11.48 5.42
CA ILE A 215 -0.83 12.12 6.16
C ILE A 215 -1.11 12.13 7.67
N GLU A 216 -1.81 11.09 8.14
CA GLU A 216 -1.94 10.73 9.56
C GLU A 216 -2.47 11.89 10.45
N GLY A 217 -3.57 12.50 10.03
CA GLY A 217 -4.32 13.54 10.75
C GLY A 217 -4.00 14.98 10.33
N ALA A 218 -2.91 15.21 9.59
CA ALA A 218 -2.58 16.54 9.07
C ALA A 218 -3.56 17.01 7.97
N GLU A 219 -4.27 16.08 7.34
CA GLU A 219 -5.27 16.35 6.32
C GLU A 219 -6.43 17.22 6.83
N ASN A 220 -6.76 17.10 8.12
CA ASN A 220 -7.82 17.86 8.79
C ASN A 220 -7.58 19.37 8.78
N THR A 221 -6.33 19.80 8.62
CA THR A 221 -5.95 21.20 8.47
C THR A 221 -5.67 21.52 7.01
N LEU A 222 -4.88 20.66 6.35
CA LEU A 222 -4.42 20.88 4.98
C LEU A 222 -5.56 21.09 3.97
N ILE A 223 -6.63 20.29 4.07
CA ILE A 223 -7.73 20.32 3.10
C ILE A 223 -8.44 21.68 3.02
N PHE A 224 -8.53 22.38 4.16
CA PHE A 224 -9.14 23.71 4.23
C PHE A 224 -8.24 24.80 3.63
N ASP A 225 -6.92 24.64 3.74
CA ASP A 225 -5.94 25.57 3.16
C ASP A 225 -5.90 25.46 1.64
N ILE A 226 -5.96 24.25 1.09
CA ILE A 226 -5.90 24.00 -0.36
C ILE A 226 -7.26 24.12 -1.07
N LYS A 227 -8.33 24.53 -0.38
CA LYS A 227 -9.72 24.51 -0.91
C LYS A 227 -9.88 25.18 -2.28
N ASN A 228 -9.16 26.29 -2.50
CA ASN A 228 -9.22 27.06 -3.75
C ASN A 228 -8.42 26.41 -4.89
N ASN A 229 -7.48 25.53 -4.54
CA ASN A 229 -6.61 24.80 -5.46
C ASN A 229 -7.25 23.47 -5.90
N LEU A 230 -8.21 22.93 -5.15
CA LEU A 230 -8.93 21.69 -5.47
C LEU A 230 -9.64 21.72 -6.83
N LYS A 231 -9.92 22.90 -7.39
CA LYS A 231 -10.42 23.07 -8.76
C LYS A 231 -9.48 22.49 -9.83
N ASN A 232 -8.18 22.38 -9.51
CA ASN A 232 -7.16 21.82 -10.40
C ASN A 232 -7.01 20.31 -10.22
N VAL A 233 -7.72 19.68 -9.29
CA VAL A 233 -7.63 18.24 -8.99
C VAL A 233 -8.83 17.52 -9.60
N LYS A 234 -8.57 16.50 -10.43
CA LYS A 234 -9.63 15.68 -11.05
C LYS A 234 -10.15 14.59 -10.12
N LEU A 235 -9.23 13.83 -9.52
CA LEU A 235 -9.52 12.75 -8.58
C LEU A 235 -8.74 13.01 -7.30
N LEU A 236 -9.41 12.89 -6.16
CA LEU A 236 -8.81 13.04 -4.84
C LEU A 236 -9.13 11.81 -4.00
N PHE A 237 -8.09 11.16 -3.49
CA PHE A 237 -8.22 10.23 -2.38
C PHE A 237 -7.81 10.96 -1.10
N LEU A 238 -8.66 10.92 -0.08
CA LEU A 238 -8.43 11.53 1.22
C LEU A 238 -8.69 10.50 2.30
N GLU A 239 -7.66 10.14 3.08
CA GLU A 239 -7.83 9.32 4.28
C GLU A 239 -8.04 10.23 5.49
N TYR A 240 -9.27 10.22 6.02
CA TYR A 240 -9.66 11.04 7.14
C TYR A 240 -9.38 10.34 8.46
N HIS A 241 -8.56 10.97 9.30
CA HIS A 241 -8.28 10.56 10.66
C HIS A 241 -8.97 11.47 11.67
N GLY A 242 -10.07 11.00 12.27
CA GLY A 242 -10.73 11.73 13.35
C GLY A 242 -9.91 11.67 14.63
N ILE A 243 -9.37 12.80 15.10
CA ILE A 243 -8.46 12.82 16.27
C ILE A 243 -9.26 12.72 17.58
N VAL A 244 -8.86 11.83 18.49
CA VAL A 244 -9.50 11.70 19.81
C VAL A 244 -9.30 12.99 20.63
N ASN A 245 -10.34 13.42 21.35
CA ASN A 245 -10.40 14.66 22.13
C ASN A 245 -10.39 15.97 21.30
N GLN A 246 -10.53 15.89 19.98
CA GLN A 246 -10.81 17.06 19.13
C GLN A 246 -12.24 17.00 18.60
N PRO A 247 -12.89 18.16 18.33
CA PRO A 247 -14.15 18.19 17.61
C PRO A 247 -14.02 17.46 16.27
N GLN A 248 -14.99 16.61 15.94
CA GLN A 248 -15.05 16.00 14.62
C GLN A 248 -15.35 17.08 13.59
N ASN A 249 -14.59 17.09 12.49
CA ASN A 249 -14.72 18.05 11.39
C ASN A 249 -15.06 17.36 10.06
N LEU A 250 -15.38 16.06 10.06
CA LEU A 250 -15.77 15.32 8.86
C LEU A 250 -16.89 16.02 8.08
N GLY A 251 -17.92 16.51 8.77
CA GLY A 251 -19.03 17.24 8.12
C GLY A 251 -18.58 18.50 7.38
N ASP A 252 -17.63 19.24 7.95
CA ASP A 252 -17.06 20.45 7.33
C ASP A 252 -16.20 20.09 6.12
N ILE A 253 -15.41 19.01 6.21
CA ILE A 253 -14.62 18.48 5.09
C ILE A 253 -15.53 18.06 3.95
N LEU A 254 -16.60 17.30 4.21
CA LEU A 254 -17.54 16.86 3.18
C LEU A 254 -18.24 18.06 2.51
N ASN A 255 -18.65 19.06 3.28
CA ASN A 255 -19.22 20.30 2.74
C ASN A 255 -18.21 21.05 1.85
N LEU A 256 -16.94 21.12 2.27
CA LEU A 256 -15.87 21.72 1.47
C LEU A 256 -15.66 20.97 0.15
N LEU A 257 -15.59 19.64 0.19
CA LEU A 257 -15.40 18.80 -0.99
C LEU A 257 -16.56 18.95 -1.98
N HIS A 258 -17.80 18.97 -1.47
CA HIS A 258 -18.98 19.25 -2.26
C HIS A 258 -18.91 20.64 -2.93
N ASN A 259 -18.58 21.68 -2.17
CA ASN A 259 -18.45 23.04 -2.68
C ASN A 259 -17.29 23.20 -3.68
N ALA A 260 -16.25 22.37 -3.57
CA ALA A 260 -15.17 22.28 -4.55
C ALA A 260 -15.59 21.56 -5.84
N GLY A 261 -16.82 21.02 -5.91
CA GLY A 261 -17.41 20.37 -7.07
C GLY A 261 -17.10 18.88 -7.18
N PHE A 262 -16.79 18.21 -6.08
CA PHE A 262 -16.65 16.76 -6.02
C PHE A 262 -17.96 16.08 -5.64
N GLU A 263 -18.22 14.93 -6.26
CA GLU A 263 -18.96 13.84 -5.64
C GLU A 263 -17.99 12.96 -4.87
N TYR A 264 -18.49 12.25 -3.86
CA TYR A 264 -17.65 11.39 -3.04
C TYR A 264 -18.31 10.06 -2.67
N TYR A 265 -17.48 9.04 -2.54
CA TYR A 265 -17.81 7.75 -1.96
C TYR A 265 -16.94 7.51 -0.71
N ILE A 266 -17.48 6.91 0.33
CA ILE A 266 -16.78 6.72 1.61
C ILE A 266 -16.70 5.24 1.94
N ARG A 267 -15.52 4.76 2.34
CA ARG A 267 -15.29 3.43 2.93
C ARG A 267 -14.67 3.57 4.31
N LEU A 268 -14.86 2.57 5.16
CA LEU A 268 -14.06 2.43 6.37
C LEU A 268 -12.62 2.10 5.95
N ALA A 269 -11.65 2.82 6.51
CA ALA A 269 -10.24 2.48 6.38
C ALA A 269 -9.84 1.48 7.48
N ALA A 270 -10.26 1.75 8.72
CA ALA A 270 -10.09 0.83 9.85
C ALA A 270 -11.28 0.91 10.83
N ASP A 271 -11.61 -0.23 11.44
CA ASP A 271 -12.55 -0.29 12.54
C ASP A 271 -11.88 0.25 13.82
N THR A 272 -12.34 1.42 14.28
CA THR A 272 -11.84 2.05 15.52
C THR A 272 -12.63 1.62 16.76
N LEU A 273 -13.88 1.18 16.58
CA LEU A 273 -14.79 0.71 17.62
C LEU A 273 -15.55 -0.52 17.15
N ASN A 274 -15.56 -1.59 17.95
CA ASN A 274 -16.35 -2.79 17.66
C ASN A 274 -17.78 -2.64 18.15
N PHE A 275 -17.96 -1.97 19.30
CA PHE A 275 -19.26 -1.80 19.95
C PHE A 275 -19.47 -0.33 20.35
N PRO A 276 -19.88 0.55 19.41
CA PRO A 276 -19.99 1.99 19.64
C PRO A 276 -20.94 2.39 20.79
N PHE A 277 -21.90 1.55 21.13
CA PHE A 277 -22.87 1.79 22.21
C PHE A 277 -22.43 1.21 23.58
N CYS A 278 -21.25 0.58 23.65
CA CYS A 278 -20.76 -0.11 24.85
C CYS A 278 -19.65 0.66 25.59
N ASN A 279 -19.54 1.98 25.40
CA ASN A 279 -18.53 2.84 26.02
C ASN A 279 -17.08 2.38 25.78
N GLU A 280 -16.83 1.74 24.63
CA GLU A 280 -15.46 1.48 24.18
C GLU A 280 -14.71 2.80 23.98
N LYS A 281 -13.44 2.84 24.39
CA LYS A 281 -12.58 4.01 24.23
C LYS A 281 -11.66 3.81 23.04
N ASN A 282 -11.67 4.77 22.13
CA ASN A 282 -10.69 4.88 21.07
C ASN A 282 -9.29 5.14 21.64
N THR A 283 -8.26 4.58 21.00
CA THR A 283 -6.86 4.77 21.43
C THR A 283 -6.20 5.97 20.74
N THR A 284 -6.28 6.05 19.41
CA THR A 284 -5.56 7.06 18.61
C THR A 284 -6.52 7.91 17.79
N PHE A 285 -7.39 7.27 17.02
CA PHE A 285 -8.38 7.93 16.17
C PHE A 285 -9.80 7.50 16.56
N ASN A 286 -10.73 8.45 16.54
CA ASN A 286 -12.15 8.18 16.76
C ASN A 286 -12.80 7.55 15.52
N GLN A 287 -12.29 7.84 14.32
CA GLN A 287 -12.76 7.30 13.05
C GLN A 287 -11.62 7.33 12.03
N GLN A 288 -11.58 6.34 11.15
CA GLN A 288 -10.66 6.31 10.00
C GLN A 288 -11.45 5.96 8.74
N LEU A 289 -11.44 6.86 7.74
CA LEU A 289 -12.26 6.74 6.54
C LEU A 289 -11.47 7.00 5.28
N ASN A 290 -11.70 6.18 4.26
CA ASN A 290 -11.26 6.43 2.89
C ASN A 290 -12.34 7.19 2.13
N ILE A 291 -12.06 8.45 1.77
CA ILE A 291 -12.97 9.32 1.03
C ILE A 291 -12.45 9.44 -0.42
N PHE A 292 -13.21 8.87 -1.35
CA PHE A 292 -12.92 8.85 -2.78
C PHE A 292 -13.71 9.96 -3.46
N CYS A 293 -13.02 11.00 -3.93
CA CYS A 293 -13.61 12.17 -4.54
C CYS A 293 -13.39 12.17 -6.06
N TYR A 294 -14.46 12.37 -6.82
CA TYR A 294 -14.44 12.41 -8.28
C TYR A 294 -15.39 13.49 -8.79
N ARG A 295 -15.13 13.96 -10.01
CA ARG A 295 -16.00 14.93 -10.70
C ARG A 295 -16.81 14.19 -11.76
N ASN A 296 -18.06 14.58 -11.95
CA ASN A 296 -18.80 14.17 -13.14
C ASN A 296 -18.15 14.85 -14.35
N ILE A 297 -17.47 14.05 -15.17
CA ILE A 297 -16.89 14.46 -16.46
C ILE A 297 -17.91 14.16 -17.57
#